data_AF-A0A1Y2ADJ2-F1
#
_entry.id   AF-A0A1Y2ADJ2-F1
#
_cell.length_a   1.000
_cell.length_b   1.000
_cell.length_c   1.000
_cell.angle_alpha   90.00
_cell.angle_beta   90.00
_cell.angle_gamma   90.00
#
_symmetry.space_group_name_H-M   'P 1'
#
loop_
_entity.id
_entity.type
_entity.pdbx_description
1 polymer ?
#
loop_
_entity_poly.entity_id
_entity_poly.type
_entity_poly.pdbx_seq_one_letter_code
_entity_poly.pdbx_strand_id
1 'polypeptide(L)'
;MVLIGILRHYVTLLLNNAPKKQPAAAVREQRALARSALLRSTAPLSPLPPLAYRSLSAHYASCLSSGEYLKPKTDSVAKEGETPNPLEMPGMEGAMDGIKKQAVMMVPNMVLMQYISVFFSGFILMKLPFPLTLGFKSLLSRDIAMPELDVRWVS
;
A
#
# COMPACT_ATOMS: atom_id res chain seq x y z
N MET A 1 -17.51 -4.98 -16.54
CA MET A 1 -16.62 -5.15 -15.37
C MET A 1 -15.40 -6.00 -15.65
N VAL A 2 -15.53 -7.19 -16.26
CA VAL A 2 -14.39 -8.09 -16.54
C VAL A 2 -13.31 -7.43 -17.42
N LEU A 3 -13.67 -6.88 -18.58
CA LEU A 3 -12.75 -6.19 -19.49
C LEU A 3 -12.03 -5.00 -18.84
N ILE A 4 -12.75 -4.23 -18.03
CA ILE A 4 -12.19 -3.06 -17.32
C ILE A 4 -11.23 -3.51 -16.22
N GLY A 5 -11.54 -4.60 -15.53
CA GLY A 5 -10.64 -5.22 -14.56
C GLY A 5 -9.34 -5.72 -15.20
N ILE A 6 -9.43 -6.34 -16.38
CA ILE A 6 -8.28 -6.81 -17.17
C ILE A 6 -7.45 -5.62 -17.64
N LEU A 7 -8.08 -4.59 -18.22
CA LEU A 7 -7.40 -3.37 -18.66
C LEU A 7 -6.69 -2.67 -17.50
N ARG A 8 -7.37 -2.51 -16.36
CA ARG A 8 -6.78 -1.96 -15.13
C ARG A 8 -5.55 -2.76 -14.70
N HIS A 9 -5.63 -4.08 -14.71
CA HIS A 9 -4.52 -4.94 -14.33
C HIS A 9 -3.30 -4.70 -15.23
N TYR A 10 -3.48 -4.69 -16.55
CA TYR A 10 -2.38 -4.42 -17.47
C TYR A 10 -1.82 -3.00 -17.35
N VAL A 11 -2.68 -1.99 -17.16
CA VAL A 11 -2.24 -0.61 -16.91
C VAL A 11 -1.42 -0.51 -15.62
N THR A 12 -1.84 -1.19 -14.54
CA THR A 12 -1.06 -1.23 -13.29
C THR A 12 0.29 -1.94 -13.44
N LEU A 13 0.36 -2.98 -14.29
CA LEU A 13 1.61 -3.66 -14.60
C LEU A 13 2.56 -2.76 -15.38
N LEU A 14 2.05 -2.01 -16.37
CA LEU A 14 2.85 -1.04 -17.13
C LEU A 14 3.34 0.14 -16.28
N LEU A 15 2.52 0.59 -15.32
CA LEU A 15 2.88 1.70 -14.42
C LEU A 15 3.80 1.29 -13.28
N ASN A 16 3.99 -0.02 -13.05
CA ASN A 16 4.96 -0.49 -12.08
C ASN A 16 6.38 -0.32 -12.65
N ASN A 17 7.05 0.76 -12.25
CA ASN A 17 8.47 0.94 -12.51
C ASN A 17 9.29 -0.16 -11.80
N ALA A 18 10.42 -0.52 -12.39
CA ALA A 18 11.39 -1.41 -11.76
C ALA A 18 11.80 -0.84 -10.38
N PRO A 19 12.00 -1.70 -9.36
CA PRO A 19 12.35 -1.24 -8.03
C PRO A 19 13.61 -0.38 -8.09
N LYS A 20 13.53 0.84 -7.53
CA LYS A 20 14.67 1.77 -7.48
C LYS A 20 15.87 1.06 -6.83
N LYS A 21 17.03 1.14 -7.48
CA LYS A 21 18.27 0.57 -6.96
C LYS A 21 18.61 1.29 -5.65
N GLN A 22 18.50 0.56 -4.53
CA GLN A 22 18.88 1.08 -3.22
C GLN A 22 20.41 1.17 -3.13
N PRO A 23 20.96 2.15 -2.41
CA PRO A 23 22.41 2.24 -2.23
C PRO A 23 22.93 1.03 -1.45
N ALA A 24 24.13 0.57 -1.80
CA ALA A 24 24.72 -0.66 -1.24
C ALA A 24 24.78 -0.65 0.29
N ALA A 25 25.03 0.52 0.91
CA ALA A 25 25.02 0.69 2.36
C ALA A 25 23.64 0.43 2.98
N ALA A 26 22.55 0.89 2.34
CA ALA A 26 21.18 0.66 2.81
C ALA A 26 20.77 -0.81 2.71
N VAL A 27 21.15 -1.46 1.60
CA VAL A 27 20.90 -2.89 1.42
C VAL A 27 21.68 -3.70 2.45
N ARG A 28 22.93 -3.33 2.71
CA ARG A 28 23.79 -3.97 3.72
C ARG A 28 23.15 -3.90 5.12
N GLU A 29 22.67 -2.74 5.52
CA GLU A 29 21.94 -2.54 6.78
C GLU A 29 20.68 -3.42 6.85
N GLN A 30 19.81 -3.34 5.83
CA GLN A 30 18.56 -4.09 5.79
C GLN A 30 18.81 -5.60 5.88
N ARG A 31 19.82 -6.11 5.17
CA ARG A 31 20.19 -7.52 5.18
C ARG A 31 20.80 -7.93 6.52
N ALA A 32 21.62 -7.09 7.14
CA ALA A 32 22.20 -7.35 8.45
C ALA A 32 21.11 -7.43 9.54
N LEU A 33 20.14 -6.49 9.53
CA LEU A 33 19.00 -6.49 10.45
C LEU A 33 18.06 -7.69 10.22
N ALA A 34 17.77 -8.03 8.97
CA ALA A 34 16.94 -9.19 8.66
C ALA A 34 17.60 -10.50 9.13
N ARG A 35 18.92 -10.63 8.95
CA ARG A 35 19.69 -11.79 9.43
C ARG A 35 19.74 -11.86 10.95
N SER A 36 19.94 -10.74 11.64
CA SER A 36 19.94 -10.72 13.11
C SER A 36 18.55 -11.01 13.69
N ALA A 37 17.48 -10.54 13.04
CA ALA A 37 16.11 -10.91 13.39
C ALA A 37 15.85 -12.41 13.22
N LEU A 38 16.32 -13.00 12.11
CA LEU A 38 16.20 -14.43 11.84
C LEU A 38 17.00 -15.28 12.84
N LEU A 39 18.21 -14.85 13.21
CA LEU A 39 19.02 -15.53 14.23
C LEU A 39 18.31 -15.53 15.59
N ARG A 40 17.69 -14.40 15.97
CA ARG A 40 16.91 -14.32 17.22
C ARG A 40 15.64 -15.17 17.18
N SER A 41 14.92 -15.22 16.05
CA SER A 41 13.70 -16.04 15.94
C SER A 41 14.01 -17.54 15.92
N THR A 42 15.20 -17.92 15.43
CA THR A 42 15.66 -19.31 15.39
C THR A 42 16.50 -19.72 16.60
N ALA A 43 16.70 -18.83 17.58
CA ALA A 43 17.41 -19.11 18.82
C ALA A 43 16.92 -20.35 19.61
N PRO A 44 15.61 -20.66 19.72
CA PRO A 44 15.17 -21.82 20.51
C PRO A 44 15.43 -23.17 19.82
N LEU A 45 15.47 -23.20 18.48
CA LEU A 45 15.75 -24.41 17.69
C LEU A 45 16.53 -24.03 16.44
N SER A 46 17.81 -23.69 16.63
CA SER A 46 18.65 -23.28 15.51
C SER A 46 19.13 -24.51 14.72
N PRO A 47 19.03 -24.52 13.38
CA PRO A 47 19.64 -25.58 12.56
C PRO A 47 21.17 -25.47 12.51
N LEU A 48 21.75 -24.41 13.08
CA LEU A 48 23.19 -24.18 13.12
C LEU A 48 23.83 -24.84 14.35
N PRO A 49 25.08 -25.35 14.23
CA PRO A 49 25.87 -25.78 15.37
C PRO A 49 26.05 -24.65 16.40
N PRO A 50 26.10 -24.96 17.71
CA PRO A 50 26.12 -23.96 18.78
C PRO A 50 27.34 -23.02 18.73
N LEU A 51 28.50 -23.52 18.27
CA LEU A 51 29.71 -22.72 18.11
C LEU A 51 29.55 -21.64 17.02
N ALA A 52 28.98 -22.03 15.87
CA ALA A 52 28.73 -21.14 14.75
C ALA A 52 27.65 -20.10 15.08
N TYR A 53 26.63 -20.50 15.84
CA TYR A 53 25.60 -19.57 16.30
C TYR A 53 26.19 -18.48 17.21
N ARG A 54 27.06 -18.85 18.16
CA ARG A 54 27.73 -17.90 19.06
C ARG A 54 28.68 -16.96 18.33
N SER A 55 29.45 -17.46 17.35
CA SER A 55 30.36 -16.61 16.58
C SER A 55 29.61 -15.61 15.70
N LEU A 56 28.52 -16.04 15.04
CA LEU A 56 27.68 -15.16 14.24
C LEU A 56 26.97 -14.10 15.07
N SER A 57 26.40 -14.47 16.23
CA SER A 57 25.72 -13.52 17.11
C SER A 57 26.69 -12.49 17.68
N ALA A 58 27.90 -12.91 18.07
CA ALA A 58 28.96 -12.01 18.52
C ALA A 58 29.42 -11.06 17.40
N HIS A 59 29.63 -11.57 16.18
CA HIS A 59 30.01 -10.76 15.02
C HIS A 59 28.94 -9.74 14.65
N TYR A 60 27.66 -10.14 14.59
CA TYR A 60 26.58 -9.18 14.31
C TYR A 60 26.42 -8.14 15.44
N ALA A 61 26.61 -8.53 16.70
CA ALA A 61 26.59 -7.59 17.82
C ALA A 61 27.71 -6.56 17.70
N SER A 62 28.96 -6.97 17.44
CA SER A 62 30.09 -6.05 17.28
C SER A 62 29.93 -5.10 16.09
N CYS A 63 29.47 -5.63 14.96
CA CYS A 63 29.27 -4.89 13.72
C CYS A 63 28.12 -3.87 13.78
N LEU A 64 27.08 -4.15 14.58
CA LEU A 64 25.99 -3.20 14.83
C LEU A 64 26.40 -2.16 15.88
N SER A 65 27.16 -2.55 16.91
CA SER A 65 27.66 -1.62 17.93
C SER A 65 28.73 -0.67 17.39
N SER A 66 29.55 -1.10 16.44
CA SER A 66 30.57 -0.25 15.80
C SER A 66 29.95 0.77 14.83
N GLY A 67 28.68 0.59 14.46
CA GLY A 67 28.00 1.42 13.47
C GLY A 67 28.47 1.19 12.02
N GLU A 68 29.35 0.22 11.76
CA GLU A 68 29.89 -0.06 10.42
C GLU A 68 28.79 -0.53 9.45
N TYR A 69 27.82 -1.30 9.95
CA TYR A 69 26.69 -1.79 9.16
C TYR A 69 25.47 -0.88 9.22
N LEU A 70 25.50 0.13 10.08
CA LEU A 70 24.50 1.17 10.09
C LEU A 70 24.82 2.14 8.95
N LYS A 71 23.79 2.75 8.36
CA LYS A 71 24.03 3.94 7.54
C LYS A 71 24.80 4.94 8.41
N PRO A 72 25.86 5.59 7.90
CA PRO A 72 26.36 6.77 8.59
C PRO A 72 25.13 7.65 8.79
N LYS A 73 24.91 8.11 10.04
CA LYS A 73 23.96 9.19 10.26
C LYS A 73 24.48 10.27 9.32
N THR A 74 23.77 10.49 8.21
CA THR A 74 23.98 11.70 7.43
C THR A 74 24.01 12.81 8.46
N ASP A 75 24.96 13.73 8.32
CA ASP A 75 25.05 14.96 9.10
C ASP A 75 23.83 15.86 8.84
N SER A 76 22.64 15.35 9.15
CA SER A 76 21.49 16.09 9.61
C SER A 76 21.55 16.11 11.14
N VAL A 77 22.73 16.43 11.68
CA VAL A 77 22.77 17.26 12.88
C VAL A 77 22.07 18.53 12.45
N ALA A 78 20.88 18.74 13.02
CA ALA A 78 20.32 20.05 13.31
C ALA A 78 20.91 21.22 12.51
N LYS A 79 20.31 21.52 11.34
CA LYS A 79 20.02 22.93 11.08
C LYS A 79 18.80 23.25 11.93
N GLU A 80 19.06 23.74 13.13
CA GLU A 80 18.07 24.40 13.97
C GLU A 80 17.40 25.50 13.14
N GLY A 81 16.11 25.37 12.85
CA GLY A 81 15.27 26.50 12.40
C GLY A 81 14.58 26.41 11.05
N GLU A 82 14.81 25.39 10.23
CA GLU A 82 14.02 25.22 8.99
C GLU A 82 13.07 24.04 9.16
N THR A 83 11.78 24.32 9.22
CA THR A 83 10.72 23.32 9.09
C THR A 83 11.08 22.43 7.90
N PRO A 84 11.41 21.14 8.12
CA PRO A 84 11.88 20.29 7.03
C PRO A 84 10.78 20.26 5.98
N ASN A 85 11.07 20.81 4.80
CA ASN A 85 10.12 20.76 3.70
C ASN A 85 9.78 19.28 3.45
N PRO A 86 8.50 18.87 3.54
CA PRO A 86 8.09 17.48 3.35
C PRO A 86 8.57 16.88 2.02
N LEU A 87 8.92 17.73 1.05
CA LEU A 87 9.41 17.42 -0.28
C LEU A 87 10.84 16.85 -0.35
N GLU A 88 11.66 17.04 0.67
CA GLU A 88 13.08 16.61 0.64
C GLU A 88 13.37 15.38 1.50
N MET A 89 12.37 14.82 2.18
CA MET A 89 12.58 13.55 2.88
C MET A 89 12.80 12.41 1.88
N PRO A 90 13.86 11.59 2.03
CA PRO A 90 14.12 10.40 1.19
C PRO A 90 13.05 9.29 1.27
N GLY A 91 11.92 9.57 1.93
CA GLY A 91 10.71 8.75 1.96
C GLY A 91 9.55 9.29 1.10
N MET A 92 9.58 10.54 0.63
CA MET A 92 8.43 11.11 -0.08
C MET A 92 8.33 10.67 -1.54
N GLU A 93 9.42 10.29 -2.21
CA GLU A 93 9.31 9.65 -3.52
C GLU A 93 8.67 8.26 -3.46
N GLY A 94 8.97 7.49 -2.40
CA GLY A 94 8.28 6.23 -2.14
C GLY A 94 6.81 6.45 -1.75
N ALA A 95 6.52 7.52 -1.01
CA ALA A 95 5.16 7.94 -0.71
C ALA A 95 4.41 8.40 -1.97
N MET A 96 5.07 9.10 -2.90
CA MET A 96 4.49 9.54 -4.17
C MET A 96 4.22 8.36 -5.11
N ASP A 97 5.10 7.36 -5.16
CA ASP A 97 4.83 6.10 -5.87
C ASP A 97 3.66 5.33 -5.24
N GLY A 98 3.51 5.39 -3.91
CA GLY A 98 2.33 4.88 -3.19
C GLY A 98 1.05 5.63 -3.55
N ILE A 99 1.09 6.96 -3.59
CA ILE A 99 -0.04 7.82 -3.96
C ILE A 99 -0.42 7.60 -5.43
N LYS A 100 0.55 7.49 -6.35
CA LYS A 100 0.29 7.15 -7.76
C LYS A 100 -0.41 5.80 -7.86
N LYS A 101 0.03 4.79 -7.13
CA LYS A 101 -0.63 3.47 -7.09
C LYS A 101 -2.04 3.54 -6.52
N GLN A 102 -2.27 4.35 -5.48
CA GLN A 102 -3.60 4.57 -4.92
C GLN A 102 -4.52 5.32 -5.88
N ALA A 103 -4.00 6.32 -6.61
CA ALA A 103 -4.73 7.06 -7.62
C ALA A 103 -5.17 6.16 -8.79
N VAL A 104 -4.29 5.25 -9.24
CA VAL A 104 -4.64 4.25 -10.28
C VAL A 104 -5.76 3.30 -9.83
N MET A 105 -5.95 3.12 -8.52
CA MET A 105 -7.08 2.34 -7.98
C MET A 105 -8.37 3.17 -7.84
N MET A 106 -8.27 4.44 -7.46
CA MET A 106 -9.43 5.30 -7.18
C MET A 106 -10.07 5.87 -8.45
N VAL A 107 -9.25 6.37 -9.38
CA VAL A 107 -9.73 7.09 -10.57
C VAL A 107 -10.66 6.23 -11.43
N PRO A 108 -10.35 4.95 -11.75
CA PRO A 108 -11.23 4.15 -12.59
C PRO A 108 -12.60 3.89 -11.96
N ASN A 109 -12.66 3.70 -10.64
CA ASN A 109 -13.91 3.46 -9.92
C ASN A 109 -14.79 4.71 -9.89
N MET A 110 -14.20 5.90 -9.75
CA MET A 110 -14.94 7.16 -9.77
C MET A 110 -15.50 7.46 -11.17
N VAL A 111 -14.69 7.27 -12.22
CA VAL A 111 -15.14 7.45 -13.61
C VAL A 111 -16.24 6.45 -13.96
N LEU A 112 -16.12 5.20 -13.50
CA LEU A 112 -17.17 4.19 -13.64
C LEU A 112 -18.47 4.60 -12.96
N MET A 113 -18.41 5.11 -11.73
CA MET A 113 -19.59 5.53 -10.99
C MET A 113 -20.31 6.67 -11.71
N GLN A 114 -19.56 7.65 -12.23
CA GLN A 114 -20.11 8.73 -13.04
C GLN A 114 -20.69 8.23 -14.38
N TYR A 115 -19.97 7.33 -15.06
CA TYR A 115 -20.41 6.76 -16.34
C TYR A 115 -21.70 5.96 -16.18
N ILE A 116 -21.81 5.13 -15.14
CA ILE A 116 -23.02 4.36 -14.84
C ILE A 116 -24.19 5.30 -14.52
N SER A 117 -23.99 6.32 -13.66
CA SER A 117 -25.09 7.25 -13.31
C SER A 117 -25.59 8.06 -14.52
N VAL A 118 -24.72 8.45 -15.47
CA VAL A 118 -25.18 9.19 -16.66
C VAL A 118 -25.94 8.28 -17.64
N PHE A 119 -25.44 7.08 -17.92
CA PHE A 119 -26.03 6.19 -18.94
C PHE A 119 -27.17 5.31 -18.43
N PHE A 120 -27.18 4.99 -17.13
CA PHE A 120 -28.17 4.09 -16.50
C PHE A 120 -29.11 4.84 -15.55
N SER A 121 -29.36 6.13 -15.76
CA SER A 121 -30.34 6.89 -14.97
C SER A 121 -31.76 6.73 -15.51
N GLY A 122 -32.73 6.70 -14.60
CA GLY A 122 -34.15 6.83 -14.94
C GLY A 122 -34.89 5.52 -15.26
N PHE A 123 -34.29 4.36 -15.04
CA PHE A 123 -34.97 3.06 -15.22
C PHE A 123 -34.65 2.06 -14.10
N ILE A 124 -35.59 1.13 -13.88
CA ILE A 124 -35.46 0.06 -12.89
C ILE A 124 -34.80 -1.15 -13.56
N LEU A 125 -33.65 -1.60 -13.07
CA LEU A 125 -32.91 -2.74 -13.65
C LEU A 125 -33.37 -4.08 -13.08
N MET A 126 -33.44 -4.19 -11.76
CA MET A 126 -33.69 -5.47 -11.10
C MET A 126 -34.33 -5.33 -9.72
N LYS A 127 -34.93 -6.44 -9.28
CA LYS A 127 -35.50 -6.61 -7.94
C LYS A 127 -34.58 -7.49 -7.09
N LEU A 128 -34.17 -6.98 -5.93
CA LEU A 128 -33.38 -7.75 -4.97
C LEU A 128 -34.26 -8.79 -4.24
N PRO A 129 -33.77 -10.03 -4.05
CA PRO A 129 -34.54 -11.11 -3.42
C PRO A 129 -34.60 -11.03 -1.89
N PHE A 130 -33.90 -10.07 -1.27
CA PHE A 130 -33.89 -9.85 0.18
C PHE A 130 -34.45 -8.47 0.54
N PRO A 131 -35.09 -8.32 1.72
CA PRO A 131 -35.61 -7.03 2.18
C PRO A 131 -34.46 -6.08 2.56
N LEU A 132 -34.54 -4.81 2.15
CA LEU A 132 -33.60 -3.75 2.54
C LEU A 132 -34.28 -2.70 3.42
N THR A 133 -33.48 -2.01 4.23
CA THR A 133 -33.94 -0.89 5.06
C THR A 133 -34.04 0.40 4.24
N LEU A 134 -34.95 1.30 4.64
CA LEU A 134 -35.25 2.56 3.92
C LEU A 134 -34.02 3.46 3.70
N GLY A 135 -32.99 3.36 4.55
CA GLY A 135 -31.73 4.11 4.40
C GLY A 135 -30.94 3.77 3.13
N PHE A 136 -31.14 2.58 2.55
CA PHE A 136 -30.49 2.19 1.29
C PHE A 136 -31.20 2.76 0.05
N LYS A 137 -32.42 3.30 0.19
CA LYS A 137 -33.20 3.82 -0.93
C LYS A 137 -32.51 5.01 -1.62
N SER A 138 -31.99 5.96 -0.85
CA SER A 138 -31.29 7.13 -1.41
C SER A 138 -29.97 6.77 -2.11
N LEU A 139 -29.38 5.61 -1.78
CA LEU A 139 -28.14 5.12 -2.39
C LEU A 139 -28.40 4.30 -3.66
N LEU A 140 -29.49 3.54 -3.71
CA LEU A 140 -29.76 2.56 -4.79
C LEU A 140 -30.78 3.03 -5.83
N SER A 141 -31.60 4.05 -5.52
CA SER A 141 -32.64 4.56 -6.41
C SER A 141 -32.60 6.09 -6.51
N ARG A 142 -31.41 6.69 -6.44
CA ARG A 142 -31.22 8.15 -6.41
C ARG A 142 -31.85 8.87 -7.61
N ASP A 143 -31.87 8.20 -8.76
CA ASP A 143 -32.26 8.79 -10.04
C ASP A 143 -33.72 8.48 -10.44
N ILE A 144 -34.53 7.87 -9.54
CA ILE A 144 -35.95 7.56 -9.78
C ILE A 144 -36.85 8.47 -8.92
N ALA A 145 -37.65 9.33 -9.57
CA ALA A 145 -38.57 10.26 -8.92
C ALA A 145 -39.88 9.62 -8.39
N MET A 146 -39.85 8.36 -7.93
CA MET A 146 -41.02 7.67 -7.34
C MET A 146 -40.82 7.44 -5.83
N PRO A 147 -41.41 8.29 -4.97
CA PRO A 147 -41.26 8.19 -3.52
C PRO A 147 -41.90 6.92 -2.93
N GLU A 148 -42.87 6.33 -3.60
CA GLU A 148 -43.61 5.12 -3.15
C GLU A 148 -42.97 3.79 -3.60
N LEU A 149 -41.85 3.82 -4.33
CA LEU A 149 -41.22 2.60 -4.84
C LEU A 149 -40.61 1.75 -3.70
N ASP A 150 -40.87 0.44 -3.70
CA ASP A 150 -40.29 -0.52 -2.75
C ASP A 150 -38.74 -0.54 -2.86
N VAL A 151 -38.05 -0.61 -1.73
CA VAL A 151 -36.58 -0.50 -1.61
C VAL A 151 -35.84 -1.64 -2.31
N ARG A 152 -36.56 -2.70 -2.67
CA ARG A 152 -36.00 -3.85 -3.41
C ARG A 152 -35.71 -3.53 -4.88
N TRP A 153 -36.29 -2.46 -5.42
CA TRP A 153 -36.09 -2.06 -6.82
C TRP A 153 -34.88 -1.14 -6.94
N VAL A 154 -33.95 -1.51 -7.82
CA VAL A 154 -32.64 -0.85 -7.97
C VAL A 154 -32.49 -0.26 -9.37
N SER A 155 -31.88 0.92 -9.42
CA SER A 155 -31.46 1.65 -10.63
C SER A 155 -29.95 1.50 -10.89
#